data_AF-A0A924Y388-F1
#
_entry.id   AF-A0A924Y388-F1
#
_cell.length_a   1.000
_cell.length_b   1.000
_cell.length_c   1.000
_cell.angle_alpha   90.00
_cell.angle_beta   90.00
_cell.angle_gamma   90.00
#
_symmetry.space_group_name_H-M   'P 1'
#
loop_
_entity.id
_entity.type
_entity.pdbx_description
1 polymer ?
#
loop_
_entity_poly.entity_id
_entity_poly.type
_entity_poly.pdbx_seq_one_letter_code
_entity_poly.pdbx_strand_id
1 'polypeptide(L)' 'MDTIRDPLLILDGELRVLSANHAFYGAFHVTAQETENQLLTALGEGKWDIPELVTL' A
#
# COMPACT_ATOMS: atom_id res chain seq x y z
N MET A 1 -11.50 -2.16 19.68
CA MET A 1 -11.10 -3.18 18.69
C MET A 1 -10.73 -2.41 17.46
N ASP A 2 -9.45 -2.03 17.43
CA ASP A 2 -8.86 -0.87 16.79
C ASP A 2 -9.02 -0.85 15.27
N THR A 3 -10.04 -0.14 14.80
CA THR A 3 -10.10 0.29 13.40
C THR A 3 -9.14 1.46 13.26
N ILE A 4 -7.88 1.16 12.90
CA ILE A 4 -7.03 2.17 12.25
C ILE A 4 -7.86 2.70 11.07
N ARG A 5 -8.32 3.94 11.19
CA ARG A 5 -9.18 4.59 10.18
C ARG A 5 -8.37 5.08 8.99
N ASP A 6 -7.08 5.29 9.20
CA ASP A 6 -6.18 5.76 8.17
C ASP A 6 -5.72 4.59 7.28
N PRO A 7 -5.59 4.81 5.96
CA PRO A 7 -4.98 3.84 5.05
C PRO A 7 -3.59 3.41 5.53
N LEU A 8 -3.38 2.10 5.71
CA LEU A 8 -2.10 1.53 6.12
C LEU A 8 -1.65 0.46 5.13
N LEU A 9 -0.38 0.52 4.74
CA LEU A 9 0.29 -0.44 3.87
C LEU A 9 1.52 -1.00 4.58
N ILE A 10 1.69 -2.31 4.59
CA ILE A 10 2.85 -3.00 5.16
C ILE A 10 3.72 -3.50 4.01
N LEU A 11 5.01 -3.19 4.08
CA LEU A 11 6.00 -3.56 3.07
C LEU A 11 7.04 -4.52 3.65
N ASP A 12 7.67 -5.31 2.78
CA ASP A 12 8.90 -6.04 3.10
C ASP A 12 10.16 -5.20 2.83
N GLY A 13 11.33 -5.78 3.08
CA GLY A 13 12.62 -5.12 2.87
C GLY A 13 12.96 -4.82 1.40
N GLU A 14 12.18 -5.34 0.45
CA GLU A 14 12.30 -5.07 -0.99
C GLU A 14 11.21 -4.10 -1.49
N LEU A 15 10.48 -3.44 -0.58
CA LEU A 15 9.34 -2.55 -0.87
C LEU A 15 8.18 -3.25 -1.58
N ARG A 16 8.02 -4.56 -1.39
CA ARG A 16 6.83 -5.29 -1.84
C ARG A 16 5.75 -5.22 -0.79
N VAL A 17 4.51 -5.10 -1.23
CA VAL A 17 3.34 -5.09 -0.34
C VAL A 17 3.14 -6.47 0.27
N LEU A 18 3.24 -6.55 1.60
CA LEU A 18 2.88 -7.75 2.37
C LEU A 18 1.37 -7.78 2.64
N SER A 19 0.79 -6.63 3.02
CA SER A 19 -0.65 -6.50 3.28
C SER A 19 -1.06 -5.03 3.35
N ALA A 20 -2.35 -4.76 3.16
CA ALA A 20 -2.95 -3.45 3.42
C ALA A 20 -4.20 -3.61 4.30
N ASN A 21 -4.56 -2.56 5.03
CA ASN A 21 -5.81 -2.56 5.80
C ASN A 21 -7.03 -2.24 4.92
N HIS A 22 -8.23 -2.50 5.44
CA HIS A 22 -9.48 -2.22 4.71
C HIS A 22 -9.67 -0.73 4.37
N ALA A 23 -9.10 0.18 5.16
CA ALA A 23 -9.14 1.61 4.87
C ALA A 23 -8.34 1.95 3.60
N PHE A 24 -7.20 1.29 3.36
CA PHE A 24 -6.40 1.44 2.15
C PHE A 24 -7.15 0.98 0.91
N TYR A 25 -7.73 -0.22 0.94
CA TYR A 25 -8.53 -0.74 -0.17
C TYR A 25 -9.70 0.20 -0.52
N GLY A 26 -10.39 0.73 0.50
CA GLY A 26 -11.49 1.67 0.30
C GLY A 26 -11.04 3.05 -0.22
N ALA A 27 -9.94 3.58 0.31
CA ALA A 27 -9.44 4.92 -0.05
C ALA A 27 -8.89 4.97 -1.49
N PHE A 28 -8.22 3.91 -1.92
CA PHE A 28 -7.57 3.85 -3.24
C PHE A 28 -8.36 3.04 -4.27
N HIS A 29 -9.49 2.45 -3.88
CA HIS A 29 -10.36 1.66 -4.76
C HIS A 29 -9.62 0.49 -5.44
N VAL A 30 -8.72 -0.15 -4.68
CA VAL A 30 -7.93 -1.31 -5.11
C VAL A 30 -8.26 -2.53 -4.27
N THR A 31 -8.07 -3.72 -4.82
CA THR A 31 -8.28 -4.98 -4.10
C THR A 31 -6.96 -5.56 -3.56
N ALA A 32 -7.05 -6.44 -2.56
CA ALA A 32 -5.88 -7.18 -2.06
C ALA A 32 -5.15 -7.92 -3.18
N GLN A 33 -5.87 -8.53 -4.12
CA GLN A 33 -5.29 -9.26 -5.25
C GLN A 33 -4.48 -8.34 -6.19
N GLU A 34 -4.91 -7.09 -6.37
CA GLU A 34 -4.21 -6.11 -7.20
C GLU A 34 -3.03 -5.44 -6.47
N THR A 35 -2.99 -5.54 -5.13
CA THR A 35 -2.06 -4.78 -4.30
C THR A 35 -0.98 -5.65 -3.66
N GLU A 36 -1.35 -6.79 -3.07
CA GLU A 36 -0.43 -7.66 -2.33
C GLU A 36 0.57 -8.36 -3.26
N ASN A 37 1.79 -8.59 -2.76
CA ASN A 37 2.96 -9.10 -3.48
C ASN A 37 3.46 -8.24 -4.67
N GLN A 38 2.83 -7.11 -4.93
CA GLN A 38 3.31 -6.13 -5.90
C GLN A 38 4.37 -5.23 -5.27
N LEU A 39 5.28 -4.71 -6.12
CA LEU A 39 6.17 -3.63 -5.73
C LEU A 39 5.35 -2.36 -5.48
N LEU A 40 5.66 -1.62 -4.42
CA LEU A 40 5.04 -0.33 -4.12
C LEU A 40 5.03 0.60 -5.35
N THR A 41 6.13 0.66 -6.08
CA THR A 41 6.29 1.48 -7.29
C THR A 41 5.41 1.06 -8.46
N ALA A 42 4.95 -0.20 -8.49
CA ALA A 42 4.05 -0.72 -9.52
C ALA A 42 2.57 -0.45 -9.18
N LEU A 43 2.26 -0.07 -7.94
CA LEU A 43 0.88 0.23 -7.55
C LEU A 43 0.38 1.50 -8.25
N GLY A 44 -0.92 1.50 -8.56
CA GLY A 44 -1.63 2.69 -9.00
C GLY A 44 -1.03 3.36 -10.24
N GLU A 45 -0.46 2.59 -11.17
CA GLU A 45 0.20 3.07 -12.40
C GLU A 45 1.45 3.94 -12.14
N GLY A 46 2.16 3.71 -11.03
CA GLY A 46 3.34 4.49 -10.66
C GLY A 46 3.03 5.78 -9.91
N LYS A 47 1.77 6.03 -9.54
CA LYS A 47 1.37 7.17 -8.69
C LYS A 47 1.96 7.11 -7.28
N TRP A 48 2.43 5.93 -6.89
CA TRP A 48 3.13 5.68 -5.62
C TRP A 48 4.65 5.79 -5.72
N ASP A 49 5.19 6.16 -6.88
CA ASP A 49 6.59 6.58 -7.06
C ASP A 49 6.79 8.02 -6.53
N ILE A 50 6.43 8.23 -5.27
CA ILE A 50 6.59 9.50 -4.57
C ILE A 50 7.88 9.39 -3.75
N PRO A 51 8.92 10.18 -4.06
CA PRO A 51 10.23 10.09 -3.40
C PRO A 51 10.15 10.23 -1.87
N GLU A 52 9.16 10.97 -1.36
CA GLU A 52 8.96 11.23 0.07
C GLU A 52 8.41 10.03 0.85
N LEU A 53 7.83 9.01 0.19
CA LEU A 53 7.38 7.78 0.86
C LEU A 53 8.52 6.80 1.14
N VAL A 54 9.67 6.96 0.49
CA VAL A 54 10.85 6.08 0.61
C VAL A 54 11.81 6.55 1.71
N THR A 55 11.51 7.68 2.38
CA THR A 55 12.38 8.24 3.43
C THR A 55 11.73 8.10 4.80
N LEU A 56 12.04 7.02 5.52
CA LEU A 56 11.96 6.97 6.98
C LEU A 56 13.21 6.30 7.56
#